data_AF-A0A7W1PUS8-F1
#
_entry.id   AF-A0A7W1PUS8-F1
#
_cell.length_a   1.000
_cell.length_b   1.000
_cell.length_c   1.000
_cell.angle_alpha   90.00
_cell.angle_beta   90.00
_cell.angle_gamma   90.00
#
_symmetry.space_group_name_H-M   'P 1'
#
loop_
_entity.id
_entity.type
_entity.pdbx_description
1 polymer ?
#
loop_
_entity_poly.entity_id
_entity_poly.type
_entity_poly.pdbx_seq_one_letter_code
_entity_poly.pdbx_strand_id
1 'polypeptide(L)'
;MTGKNTNRLFTGFLMLVLFITASCSSDPLSPGVEYMPDMYRNFANKAFVNYDHPDSLLMRKPVSGTIAYSEDPVKRFDNMPYPFPNTLEGYEAAGAQLKNPVPFTEANLNAG
;
A
#
# COMPACT_ATOMS: atom_id res chain seq x y z
N MET A 1 16.98 10.17 -67.87
CA MET A 1 15.73 9.77 -67.17
C MET A 1 16.02 9.11 -65.80
N THR A 2 16.94 9.64 -64.99
CA THR A 2 17.45 8.96 -63.77
C THR A 2 17.01 9.57 -62.43
N GLY A 3 16.36 10.75 -62.41
CA GLY A 3 16.04 11.48 -61.17
C GLY A 3 14.79 11.06 -60.40
N LYS A 4 13.84 10.32 -61.00
CA LYS A 4 12.60 9.91 -60.31
C LYS A 4 12.79 8.72 -59.37
N ASN A 5 13.75 7.83 -59.65
CA ASN A 5 14.00 6.63 -58.85
C ASN A 5 14.87 6.93 -57.62
N THR A 6 15.81 7.88 -57.74
CA THR A 6 16.65 8.34 -56.62
C THR A 6 15.83 9.05 -55.53
N ASN A 7 14.87 9.90 -55.91
CA ASN A 7 13.97 10.55 -54.93
C ASN A 7 13.06 9.55 -54.21
N ARG A 8 12.58 8.49 -54.90
CA ARG A 8 11.78 7.42 -54.29
C ARG A 8 12.58 6.57 -53.31
N LEU A 9 13.84 6.28 -53.63
CA LEU A 9 14.79 5.61 -52.72
C LEU A 9 15.12 6.47 -51.51
N PHE A 10 15.32 7.78 -51.70
CA PHE A 10 15.63 8.71 -50.61
C PHE A 10 14.45 8.89 -49.65
N THR A 11 13.22 9.00 -50.16
CA THR A 11 12.01 9.03 -49.31
C THR A 11 11.79 7.72 -48.56
N GLY A 12 12.11 6.57 -49.16
CA GLY A 12 12.04 5.27 -48.48
C GLY A 12 13.07 5.14 -47.36
N PHE A 13 14.30 5.61 -47.58
CA PHE A 13 15.34 5.65 -46.55
C PHE A 13 14.98 6.60 -45.41
N LEU A 14 14.43 7.78 -45.71
CA LEU A 14 13.97 8.73 -44.69
C LEU A 14 12.85 8.16 -43.82
N MET A 15 11.88 7.46 -44.42
CA MET A 15 10.83 6.76 -43.66
C MET A 15 11.42 5.66 -42.77
N LEU A 16 12.35 4.86 -43.28
CA LEU A 16 12.99 3.79 -42.51
C LEU A 16 13.74 4.35 -41.29
N VAL A 17 14.48 5.44 -41.45
CA VAL A 17 15.17 6.11 -40.34
C VAL A 17 14.17 6.64 -39.31
N LEU A 18 13.04 7.19 -39.75
CA LEU A 18 11.98 7.68 -38.86
C LEU A 18 11.31 6.55 -38.05
N PHE A 19 11.15 5.37 -38.64
CA PHE A 19 10.61 4.20 -37.94
C PHE A 19 11.57 3.64 -36.88
N ILE A 20 12.89 3.71 -37.12
CA ILE A 20 13.90 3.18 -36.18
C ILE A 20 14.03 4.09 -34.95
N THR A 21 13.93 5.42 -35.10
CA THR A 21 14.09 6.36 -33.98
C THR A 21 12.85 6.51 -33.11
N ALA A 22 11.67 6.10 -33.58
CA ALA A 22 10.42 6.14 -32.82
C ALA A 22 10.37 5.18 -31.61
N SER A 23 11.26 4.18 -31.56
CA SER A 23 11.26 3.16 -30.48
C SER A 23 12.06 3.58 -29.24
N CYS A 24 12.70 4.75 -29.24
CA CYS A 24 13.46 5.24 -28.09
C CYS A 24 12.56 6.08 -27.17
N SER A 25 11.91 5.44 -26.19
CA SER A 25 11.22 6.15 -25.11
C SER A 25 12.19 6.44 -23.97
N SER A 26 12.76 7.64 -23.93
CA SER A 26 13.73 8.08 -22.91
C SER A 26 13.07 8.81 -21.74
N ASP A 27 11.89 8.38 -21.30
CA ASP A 27 11.25 8.98 -20.13
C ASP A 27 11.91 8.47 -18.84
N PRO A 28 12.68 9.29 -18.10
CA PRO A 28 13.36 8.86 -16.88
C PRO A 28 12.39 8.52 -15.75
N LEU A 29 11.12 8.89 -15.86
CA LEU A 29 10.07 8.55 -14.89
C LEU A 29 9.33 7.25 -15.24
N SER A 30 9.65 6.62 -16.36
CA SER A 30 9.07 5.34 -16.74
C SER A 30 9.71 4.19 -15.93
N PRO A 31 8.91 3.25 -15.37
CA PRO A 31 9.43 2.06 -14.69
C PRO A 31 10.19 1.09 -15.62
N GLY A 32 10.26 1.39 -16.93
CA GLY A 32 11.01 0.61 -17.91
C GLY A 32 10.23 -0.60 -18.44
N VAL A 33 10.94 -1.44 -19.21
CA VAL A 33 10.37 -2.66 -19.79
C VAL A 33 10.69 -3.85 -18.89
N GLU A 34 9.66 -4.60 -18.50
CA GLU A 34 9.81 -5.82 -17.71
C GLU A 34 9.89 -7.04 -18.65
N TYR A 35 10.92 -7.87 -18.48
CA TYR A 35 11.02 -9.16 -19.18
C TYR A 35 10.36 -10.25 -18.32
N MET A 36 9.38 -10.97 -18.88
CA MET A 36 8.63 -12.05 -18.23
C MET A 36 7.84 -11.63 -16.97
N PRO A 37 6.76 -10.83 -17.08
CA PRO A 37 6.03 -10.26 -15.93
C PRO A 37 5.04 -11.23 -15.22
N ASP A 38 4.98 -12.51 -15.57
CA ASP A 38 3.90 -13.45 -15.20
C ASP A 38 3.77 -13.73 -13.68
N MET A 39 4.75 -13.33 -12.86
CA MET A 39 4.68 -13.48 -11.40
C MET A 39 5.19 -12.28 -10.59
N TYR A 40 5.64 -11.19 -11.23
CA TYR A 40 6.06 -9.99 -10.50
C TYR A 40 4.89 -9.31 -9.75
N ARG A 41 3.68 -9.53 -10.25
CA ARG A 41 2.43 -9.00 -9.70
C ARG A 41 1.66 -10.18 -9.13
N ASN A 42 1.58 -10.24 -7.81
CA ASN A 42 0.88 -11.31 -7.13
C ASN A 42 -0.62 -11.23 -7.42
N PHE A 43 -1.28 -12.38 -7.61
CA PHE A 43 -2.74 -12.45 -7.67
C PHE A 43 -3.40 -12.07 -6.34
N ALA A 44 -2.69 -12.26 -5.22
CA ALA A 44 -3.21 -11.96 -3.89
C ALA A 44 -3.36 -10.45 -3.64
N ASN A 45 -4.47 -10.09 -3.02
CA ASN A 45 -4.78 -8.74 -2.57
C ASN A 45 -3.80 -8.29 -1.47
N LYS A 46 -3.05 -7.20 -1.72
CA LYS A 46 -2.16 -6.60 -0.73
C LYS A 46 -2.88 -5.48 0.03
N ALA A 47 -2.70 -5.41 1.34
CA ALA A 47 -3.45 -4.50 2.21
C ALA A 47 -3.51 -3.04 1.72
N PHE A 48 -2.38 -2.49 1.25
CA PHE A 48 -2.24 -1.08 0.86
C PHE A 48 -2.18 -0.84 -0.65
N VAL A 49 -2.77 -1.72 -1.44
CA VAL A 49 -2.85 -1.55 -2.90
C VAL A 49 -4.28 -1.24 -3.30
N ASN A 50 -4.45 -0.25 -4.18
CA ASN A 50 -5.74 0.12 -4.70
C ASN A 50 -6.14 -0.86 -5.83
N TYR A 51 -7.29 -1.50 -5.67
CA TYR A 51 -7.91 -2.37 -6.69
C TYR A 51 -9.27 -1.78 -7.09
N ASP A 52 -9.88 -2.33 -8.14
CA ASP A 52 -11.20 -1.94 -8.62
C ASP A 52 -12.31 -2.34 -7.62
N HIS A 53 -12.44 -1.51 -6.60
CA HIS A 53 -13.46 -1.52 -5.57
C HIS A 53 -14.09 -0.13 -5.51
N PRO A 54 -15.36 -0.01 -5.09
CA PRO A 54 -16.07 1.28 -5.08
C PRO A 54 -15.38 2.37 -4.27
N ASP A 55 -14.62 2.00 -3.24
CA ASP A 55 -13.82 2.86 -2.37
C ASP A 55 -12.31 2.82 -2.68
N SER A 56 -11.89 2.08 -3.71
CA SER A 56 -10.48 1.84 -4.10
C SER A 56 -9.56 1.31 -3.00
N LEU A 57 -10.10 0.92 -1.83
CA LEU A 57 -9.33 0.52 -0.65
C LEU A 57 -9.57 -0.95 -0.32
N LEU A 58 -8.50 -1.72 -0.14
CA LEU A 58 -8.59 -3.10 0.38
C LEU A 58 -8.69 -3.14 1.91
N MET A 59 -8.13 -2.16 2.61
CA MET A 59 -8.29 -2.02 4.06
C MET A 59 -9.67 -1.46 4.42
N ARG A 60 -10.64 -2.36 4.55
CA ARG A 60 -12.00 -1.99 4.96
C ARG A 60 -12.08 -1.78 6.46
N LYS A 61 -12.88 -0.79 6.85
CA LYS A 61 -13.22 -0.60 8.27
C LYS A 61 -14.03 -1.82 8.75
N PRO A 62 -13.66 -2.43 9.90
CA PRO A 62 -14.46 -3.50 10.48
C PRO A 62 -15.83 -2.97 10.91
N VAL A 63 -16.81 -3.88 11.03
CA VAL A 63 -18.12 -3.53 11.56
C VAL A 63 -17.98 -3.04 13.00
N SER A 64 -18.78 -2.02 13.37
CA SER A 64 -18.75 -1.46 14.71
C SER A 64 -19.05 -2.53 15.77
N GLY A 65 -18.31 -2.51 16.88
CA GLY A 65 -18.43 -3.49 17.97
C GLY A 65 -17.68 -4.81 17.77
N THR A 66 -16.91 -4.97 16.69
CA THR A 66 -16.06 -6.15 16.49
C THR A 66 -14.85 -6.10 17.44
N ILE A 67 -14.59 -7.17 18.19
CA ILE A 67 -13.43 -7.30 19.09
C ILE A 67 -12.54 -8.43 18.56
N ALA A 68 -11.25 -8.13 18.36
CA ALA A 68 -10.28 -9.12 17.91
C ALA A 68 -9.88 -10.07 19.06
N TYR A 69 -9.80 -11.36 18.76
CA TYR A 69 -9.29 -12.35 19.69
C TYR A 69 -7.76 -12.23 19.86
N SER A 70 -7.28 -12.46 21.08
CA SER A 70 -5.86 -12.60 21.40
C SER A 70 -5.68 -13.74 22.40
N GLU A 71 -4.67 -14.58 22.21
CA GLU A 71 -4.33 -15.65 23.16
C GLU A 71 -3.65 -15.08 24.42
N ASP A 72 -2.76 -14.10 24.21
CA ASP A 72 -2.02 -13.41 25.27
C ASP A 72 -3.02 -12.67 26.19
N PRO A 73 -3.05 -12.99 27.50
CA PRO A 73 -3.96 -12.35 28.43
C PRO A 73 -3.71 -10.84 28.59
N VAL A 74 -2.48 -10.35 28.41
CA VAL A 74 -2.17 -8.92 28.51
C VAL A 74 -2.78 -8.17 27.33
N LYS A 75 -2.54 -8.67 26.10
CA LYS A 75 -3.09 -8.07 24.87
C LYS A 75 -4.61 -8.21 24.73
N ARG A 76 -5.22 -9.15 25.46
CA ARG A 76 -6.69 -9.24 25.53
C ARG A 76 -7.30 -8.01 26.16
N PHE A 77 -6.67 -7.43 27.19
CA PHE A 77 -7.13 -6.19 27.78
C PHE A 77 -7.03 -5.02 26.78
N ASP A 78 -5.99 -4.98 25.94
CA ASP A 78 -5.81 -3.92 24.93
C ASP A 78 -6.86 -3.98 23.80
N ASN A 79 -7.31 -5.19 23.43
CA ASN A 79 -8.33 -5.37 22.40
C ASN A 79 -9.76 -4.99 22.87
N MET A 80 -9.98 -4.89 24.18
CA MET A 80 -11.30 -4.57 24.72
C MET A 80 -11.59 -3.07 24.59
N PRO A 81 -12.85 -2.68 24.31
CA PRO A 81 -13.25 -1.28 24.34
C PRO A 81 -12.96 -0.65 25.70
N TYR A 82 -12.49 0.60 25.67
CA TYR A 82 -12.23 1.35 26.90
C TYR A 82 -13.53 1.52 27.71
N PRO A 83 -13.55 1.14 29.01
CA PRO A 83 -14.79 1.02 29.77
C PRO A 83 -15.33 2.35 30.32
N PHE A 84 -14.48 3.37 30.47
CA PHE A 84 -14.89 4.65 31.04
C PHE A 84 -15.37 5.62 29.95
N PRO A 85 -16.53 6.29 30.13
CA PRO A 85 -17.03 7.25 29.16
C PRO A 85 -16.21 8.56 29.17
N ASN A 86 -16.21 9.27 28.03
CA ASN A 86 -15.56 10.58 27.88
C ASN A 86 -16.37 11.69 28.58
N THR A 87 -16.43 11.64 29.91
CA THR A 87 -17.12 12.58 30.81
C THR A 87 -16.22 12.90 32.00
N LEU A 88 -16.55 13.94 32.78
CA LEU A 88 -15.75 14.29 33.97
C LEU A 88 -15.78 13.17 35.00
N GLU A 89 -16.95 12.57 35.23
CA GLU A 89 -17.14 11.45 36.13
C GLU A 89 -16.36 10.22 35.64
N GLY A 90 -16.30 9.99 34.33
CA GLY A 90 -15.49 8.94 33.72
C GLY A 90 -13.99 9.15 33.94
N TYR A 91 -13.51 10.40 33.89
CA TYR A 91 -12.12 10.74 34.19
C TYR A 91 -11.74 10.45 35.64
N GLU A 92 -12.59 10.86 36.60
CA GLU A 92 -12.37 10.59 38.02
C GLU A 92 -12.43 9.08 38.34
N ALA A 93 -13.40 8.37 37.75
CA ALA A 93 -13.53 6.92 37.89
C ALA A 93 -12.32 6.18 37.31
N ALA A 94 -11.82 6.60 36.14
CA ALA A 94 -10.61 6.04 35.55
C ALA A 94 -9.39 6.26 36.44
N GLY A 95 -9.22 7.46 37.00
CA GLY A 95 -8.12 7.75 37.94
C GLY A 95 -8.14 6.88 39.20
N ALA A 96 -9.32 6.53 39.70
CA ALA A 96 -9.46 5.69 40.89
C ALA A 96 -9.29 4.18 40.59
N GLN A 97 -9.88 3.70 39.49
CA GLN A 97 -10.09 2.26 39.25
C GLN A 97 -9.16 1.66 38.20
N LEU A 98 -8.64 2.43 37.25
CA LEU A 98 -7.78 1.91 36.19
C LEU A 98 -6.39 1.53 36.77
N LYS A 99 -5.98 0.28 36.55
CA LYS A 99 -4.68 -0.25 36.96
C LYS A 99 -3.92 -0.78 35.75
N ASN A 100 -2.59 -0.69 35.78
CA ASN A 100 -1.75 -1.23 34.72
C ASN A 100 -1.81 -2.78 34.72
N PRO A 101 -2.23 -3.42 33.62
CA PRO A 101 -2.26 -4.88 33.51
C PRO A 101 -0.87 -5.50 33.26
N VAL A 102 0.11 -4.71 32.81
CA VAL A 102 1.46 -5.16 32.48
C VAL A 102 2.29 -5.34 33.77
N PRO A 103 3.00 -6.47 33.95
CA PRO A 103 3.82 -6.68 35.13
C PRO A 103 5.02 -5.71 35.18
N PHE A 104 5.37 -5.27 36.39
CA PHE A 104 6.50 -4.38 36.63
C PHE A 104 7.82 -5.18 36.53
N THR A 105 8.39 -5.23 35.33
CA THR A 105 9.67 -5.90 35.05
C THR A 105 10.64 -4.91 34.40
N GLU A 106 11.95 -5.11 34.57
CA GLU A 106 12.98 -4.24 33.97
C GLU A 106 12.89 -4.20 32.44
N ALA A 107 12.56 -5.32 31.81
CA ALA A 107 12.32 -5.38 30.36
C ALA A 107 11.14 -4.49 29.92
N ASN A 108 10.03 -4.51 30.66
CA ASN A 108 8.87 -3.67 30.36
C ASN A 108 9.12 -2.19 30.64
N LEU A 109 9.96 -1.87 31.63
CA LEU A 109 10.36 -0.49 31.91
C LEU A 109 11.27 0.07 30.82
N ASN A 110 12.17 -0.74 30.27
CA ASN A 110 13.07 -0.31 29.19
C ASN A 110 12.36 -0.22 27.83
N ALA A 111 11.25 -0.94 27.65
CA ALA A 111 10.44 -0.90 26.44
C ALA A 111 9.30 0.13 26.47
N GLY A 112 9.03 0.72 27.64
CA GLY A 112 7.92 1.64 27.92
C GLY A 112 8.23 3.11 27.69
#